data_AF-A0A3D2LCI6-F1
#
_entry.id   AF-A0A3D2LCI6-F1
#
_cell.length_a   1.000
_cell.length_b   1.000
_cell.length_c   1.000
_cell.angle_alpha   90.00
_cell.angle_beta   90.00
_cell.angle_gamma   90.00
#
_symmetry.space_group_name_H-M   'P 1'
#
loop_
_entity.id
_entity.type
_entity.pdbx_description
1 polymer ?
#
loop_
_entity_poly.entity_id
_entity_poly.type
_entity_poly.pdbx_seq_one_letter_code
_entity_poly.pdbx_strand_id
1 'polypeptide(L)'
;VPVWETFLDETRKAGSSAGAIVEVEATGIPAGWGAPIYGKLDSELAGAMMSINAAKGVEIGEGFAAAALSGEENADQMRTGNDGARFLSNHNGGIAGGISTGQP
;
A
#
# COMPACT_ATOMS: atom_id res chain seq x y z
N VAL A 1 -10.41 20.69 2.73
CA VAL A 1 -11.03 20.24 1.46
C VAL A 1 -12.54 20.30 1.65
N PRO A 2 -13.25 21.20 0.93
CA PRO A 2 -14.63 21.58 1.29
C PRO A 2 -15.64 20.42 1.35
N VAL A 3 -15.45 19.37 0.54
CA VAL A 3 -16.34 18.19 0.55
C VAL A 3 -16.24 17.41 1.87
N TRP A 4 -15.04 17.24 2.41
CA TRP A 4 -14.83 16.52 3.67
C TRP A 4 -15.26 17.34 4.89
N GLU A 5 -15.03 18.65 4.86
CA GLU A 5 -15.47 19.57 5.92
C GLU A 5 -16.99 19.53 6.08
N THR A 6 -17.73 19.65 4.98
CA THR A 6 -19.19 19.56 4.99
C THR A 6 -19.68 18.21 5.53
N PHE A 7 -19.13 17.11 5.00
CA PHE A 7 -19.51 15.75 5.42
C PHE A 7 -19.26 15.52 6.92
N LEU A 8 -18.10 15.93 7.43
CA LEU A 8 -17.76 15.79 8.84
C LEU A 8 -18.63 16.67 9.73
N ASP A 9 -18.97 17.88 9.29
CA ASP A 9 -19.87 18.77 10.03
C ASP A 9 -21.30 18.21 10.11
N GLU A 10 -21.82 17.67 9.01
CA GLU A 10 -23.13 17.03 8.97
C GLU A 10 -23.16 15.77 9.86
N THR A 11 -22.14 14.92 9.74
CA THR A 11 -21.98 13.70 10.56
C THR A 11 -21.95 14.04 12.04
N ARG A 12 -21.17 15.06 12.42
CA ARG A 12 -21.10 15.56 13.81
C ARG A 12 -22.43 16.12 14.28
N LYS A 13 -23.11 16.96 13.47
CA LYS A 13 -24.43 17.53 13.82
C LYS A 13 -25.50 16.44 13.98
N ALA A 14 -25.36 15.31 13.30
CA ALA A 14 -26.22 14.14 13.45
C ALA A 14 -25.86 13.25 14.67
N GLY A 15 -24.78 13.55 15.41
CA GLY A 15 -24.31 12.72 16.52
C GLY A 15 -23.71 11.38 16.10
N SER A 16 -23.23 11.28 14.86
CA SER A 16 -22.65 10.06 14.28
C SER A 16 -21.12 10.13 14.21
N SER A 17 -20.48 9.10 13.66
CA SER A 17 -19.04 9.03 13.40
C SER A 17 -18.76 8.59 11.94
N ALA A 18 -17.51 8.79 11.51
CA ALA A 18 -17.04 8.40 10.19
C ALA A 18 -15.74 7.59 10.29
N GLY A 19 -15.55 6.66 9.36
CA GLY A 19 -14.27 6.00 9.11
C GLY A 19 -13.48 6.69 7.99
N ALA A 20 -12.33 6.11 7.64
CA ALA A 20 -11.52 6.56 6.51
C ALA A 20 -10.65 5.42 5.98
N ILE A 21 -10.17 5.59 4.75
CA ILE A 21 -9.02 4.86 4.19
C ILE A 21 -7.88 5.88 4.16
N VAL A 22 -6.70 5.47 4.64
CA VAL A 22 -5.51 6.32 4.72
C VAL A 22 -4.37 5.59 4.02
N GLU A 23 -3.65 6.32 3.18
CA GLU A 23 -2.46 5.82 2.48
C GLU A 23 -1.20 6.37 3.14
N VAL A 24 -0.18 5.52 3.26
CA VAL A 24 1.15 5.88 3.74
C VAL A 24 2.16 5.49 2.67
N GLU A 25 2.93 6.46 2.20
CA GLU A 25 4.00 6.27 1.22
C GLU A 25 5.37 6.40 1.90
N ALA A 26 6.27 5.46 1.65
CA ALA A 26 7.63 5.48 2.18
C ALA A 26 8.65 5.58 1.04
N THR A 27 9.33 6.72 0.93
CA THR A 27 10.28 6.98 -0.17
C THR A 27 11.74 6.76 0.26
N GLY A 28 12.59 6.40 -0.71
CA GLY A 28 14.03 6.20 -0.47
C GLY A 28 14.37 4.90 0.26
N ILE A 29 13.44 3.95 0.31
CA ILE A 29 13.67 2.62 0.88
C ILE A 29 14.63 1.85 -0.02
N PRO A 30 15.74 1.28 0.50
CA PRO A 30 16.61 0.43 -0.31
C PRO A 30 15.88 -0.86 -0.74
N ALA A 31 16.21 -1.37 -1.92
CA ALA A 31 15.79 -2.71 -2.30
C ALA A 31 16.42 -3.77 -1.39
N GLY A 32 15.68 -4.83 -1.08
CA GLY A 32 16.19 -5.99 -0.34
C GLY A 32 15.78 -6.10 1.13
N TRP A 33 14.89 -5.27 1.65
CA TRP A 33 14.34 -5.42 3.01
C TRP A 33 13.24 -6.47 3.03
N GLY A 34 13.19 -7.28 4.09
CA GLY A 34 12.28 -8.40 4.24
C GLY A 34 12.86 -9.72 3.74
N ALA A 35 12.03 -10.75 3.73
CA ALA A 35 12.41 -12.10 3.33
C ALA A 35 11.24 -12.82 2.62
N PRO A 36 11.50 -13.72 1.67
CA PRO A 36 10.43 -14.43 0.95
C PRO A 36 9.60 -15.36 1.85
N ILE A 37 10.17 -15.82 2.95
CA ILE A 37 9.55 -16.79 3.88
C ILE A 37 9.81 -16.33 5.31
N TYR A 38 8.78 -16.42 6.16
CA TYR A 38 8.79 -16.13 7.61
C TYR A 38 9.13 -14.69 8.05
N GLY A 39 9.57 -13.81 7.16
CA GLY A 39 9.84 -12.39 7.43
C GLY A 39 9.46 -11.50 6.26
N LYS A 40 8.31 -11.78 5.63
CA LYS A 40 7.84 -10.98 4.50
C LYS A 40 7.49 -9.58 4.98
N LEU A 41 8.03 -8.56 4.30
CA LEU A 41 7.86 -7.17 4.69
C LEU A 41 6.38 -6.74 4.73
N ASP A 42 5.60 -7.13 3.72
CA ASP A 42 4.16 -6.90 3.65
C ASP A 42 3.39 -7.53 4.83
N SER A 43 3.78 -8.74 5.26
CA SER A 43 3.19 -9.40 6.43
C SER A 43 3.49 -8.68 7.73
N GLU A 44 4.71 -8.18 7.91
CA GLU A 44 5.10 -7.42 9.12
C GLU A 44 4.39 -6.06 9.16
N LEU A 45 4.35 -5.36 8.03
CA LEU A 45 3.61 -4.11 7.87
C LEU A 45 2.12 -4.31 8.12
N ALA A 46 1.51 -5.34 7.54
CA ALA A 46 0.10 -5.66 7.77
C ALA A 46 -0.19 -5.92 9.26
N GLY A 47 0.68 -6.67 9.94
CA GLY A 47 0.57 -6.90 11.39
C GLY A 47 0.66 -5.60 12.20
N ALA A 48 1.63 -4.74 11.87
CA ALA A 48 1.80 -3.45 12.52
C ALA A 48 0.60 -2.52 12.29
N MET A 49 0.12 -2.41 11.05
CA MET A 49 -1.00 -1.54 10.69
C MET A 49 -2.32 -2.03 11.28
N MET A 50 -2.58 -3.34 11.26
CA MET A 50 -3.78 -3.92 11.90
C MET A 50 -3.77 -3.80 13.43
N SER A 51 -2.62 -3.53 14.05
CA SER A 51 -2.54 -3.27 15.49
C SER A 51 -3.06 -1.88 15.89
N ILE A 52 -3.23 -0.96 14.93
CA ILE A 52 -3.78 0.37 15.16
C ILE A 52 -5.26 0.25 15.52
N ASN A 53 -5.67 0.95 16.59
CA ASN A 53 -7.07 0.95 17.01
C ASN A 53 -8.01 1.36 15.87
N ALA A 54 -9.11 0.61 15.72
CA ALA A 54 -10.10 0.74 14.67
C ALA A 54 -9.66 0.37 13.23
N ALA A 55 -8.41 -0.06 13.00
CA ALA A 55 -8.00 -0.61 11.71
C ALA A 55 -8.72 -1.95 11.43
N LYS A 56 -9.35 -2.06 10.25
CA LYS A 56 -10.11 -3.25 9.83
C LYS A 56 -9.61 -3.89 8.53
N GLY A 57 -8.69 -3.23 7.83
CA GLY A 57 -8.10 -3.72 6.59
C GLY A 57 -6.77 -3.02 6.33
N VAL A 58 -5.88 -3.71 5.62
CA VAL A 58 -4.59 -3.18 5.16
C VAL A 58 -4.40 -3.65 3.72
N GLU A 59 -3.89 -2.75 2.90
CA GLU A 59 -3.66 -2.94 1.48
C GLU A 59 -2.22 -2.51 1.18
N ILE A 60 -1.56 -3.22 0.25
CA ILE A 60 -0.24 -2.88 -0.27
C ILE A 60 -0.40 -2.72 -1.79
N GLY A 61 0.07 -1.60 -2.33
CA GLY A 61 -0.08 -1.28 -3.76
C GLY A 61 -1.55 -1.22 -4.18
N GLU A 62 -1.89 -1.91 -5.28
CA GLU A 62 -3.26 -2.07 -5.77
C GLU A 62 -4.19 -2.79 -4.78
N GLY A 63 -3.66 -3.43 -3.73
CA GLY A 63 -4.46 -3.94 -2.64
C GLY A 63 -5.55 -4.91 -3.09
N PHE A 64 -6.80 -4.62 -2.72
CA PHE A 64 -7.93 -5.44 -3.16
C PHE A 64 -8.30 -5.23 -4.63
N ALA A 65 -7.93 -4.10 -5.25
CA ALA A 65 -8.20 -3.84 -6.66
C ALA A 65 -7.42 -4.82 -7.57
N ALA A 66 -6.27 -5.32 -7.11
CA ALA A 66 -5.49 -6.34 -7.82
C ALA A 66 -6.29 -7.61 -8.15
N ALA A 67 -7.31 -7.94 -7.35
CA ALA A 67 -8.16 -9.12 -7.59
C ALA A 67 -9.02 -9.00 -8.86
N ALA A 68 -9.20 -7.78 -9.39
CA ALA A 68 -9.95 -7.53 -10.62
C ALA A 68 -9.06 -7.46 -11.88
N LEU A 69 -7.74 -7.54 -11.72
CA LEU A 69 -6.77 -7.39 -12.81
C LEU A 69 -6.34 -8.75 -13.40
N SER A 70 -6.03 -8.75 -14.69
CA SER A 70 -5.27 -9.87 -15.28
C SER A 70 -3.83 -9.89 -14.76
N GLY A 71 -3.14 -11.02 -14.94
CA GLY A 71 -1.74 -11.14 -14.52
C GLY A 71 -0.83 -10.15 -15.25
N GLU A 72 -1.12 -9.89 -16.52
CA GLU A 72 -0.39 -8.93 -17.36
C GLU A 72 -0.62 -7.48 -16.92
N GLU A 73 -1.83 -7.15 -16.47
CA GLU A 73 -2.17 -5.81 -15.97
C GLU A 73 -1.62 -5.54 -14.57
N ASN A 74 -1.56 -6.56 -13.70
CA ASN A 74 -1.05 -6.41 -12.35
C ASN A 74 0.49 -6.48 -12.24
N ALA A 75 1.17 -6.90 -13.32
CA ALA A 75 2.62 -7.12 -13.28
C ALA A 75 3.42 -5.83 -13.42
N ASP A 76 4.35 -5.61 -12.48
CA ASP A 76 5.31 -4.51 -12.59
C ASP A 76 6.48 -4.87 -13.50
N GLN A 77 6.42 -4.37 -14.74
CA GLN A 77 7.43 -4.65 -15.75
C GLN A 77 8.78 -4.04 -15.39
N MET A 78 9.85 -4.82 -15.54
CA MET A 78 11.23 -4.39 -15.29
C MET A 78 11.99 -4.13 -16.59
N ARG A 79 12.83 -3.09 -16.56
CA ARG A 79 13.87 -2.81 -17.56
C ARG A 79 15.22 -2.74 -16.88
N THR A 80 16.28 -3.12 -17.58
CA THR A 80 17.64 -2.88 -17.10
C THR A 80 17.94 -1.39 -17.13
N GLY A 81 18.51 -0.86 -16.05
CA GLY A 81 19.08 0.48 -15.96
C GLY A 81 20.55 0.43 -15.53
N ASN A 82 21.23 1.58 -15.60
CA ASN A 82 22.64 1.68 -15.23
C ASN A 82 22.89 1.43 -13.73
N ASP A 83 21.89 1.71 -12.89
CA ASP A 83 21.98 1.62 -11.42
C ASP A 83 21.17 0.44 -10.85
N GLY A 84 20.73 -0.49 -11.71
CA GLY A 84 19.89 -1.63 -11.32
C GLY A 84 18.62 -1.76 -12.16
N ALA A 85 17.70 -2.62 -11.71
CA ALA A 85 16.41 -2.78 -12.35
C ALA A 85 15.54 -1.52 -12.18
N ARG A 86 14.91 -1.06 -13.26
CA ARG A 86 13.92 0.01 -13.27
C ARG A 86 12.55 -0.59 -13.55
N PHE A 87 11.61 -0.37 -12.65
CA PHE A 87 10.21 -0.75 -12.84
C PHE A 87 9.45 0.32 -13.63
N LEU A 88 8.44 -0.09 -14.40
CA LEU A 88 7.61 0.79 -15.24
C LEU A 88 6.27 1.18 -14.59
N SER A 89 5.90 0.49 -13.52
CA SER A 89 4.67 0.66 -12.71
C SER A 89 4.96 0.21 -11.28
N ASN A 90 4.03 0.48 -10.35
CA ASN A 90 4.16 0.13 -8.94
C ASN A 90 2.87 -0.49 -8.37
N HIS A 91 2.28 -1.44 -9.10
CA HIS A 91 1.06 -2.13 -8.68
C HIS A 91 1.28 -2.95 -7.40
N ASN A 92 2.51 -3.41 -7.16
CA ASN A 92 2.89 -4.15 -5.95
C ASN A 92 3.19 -3.27 -4.72
N GLY A 93 3.10 -1.94 -4.83
CA GLY A 93 3.34 -1.03 -3.70
C GLY A 93 4.72 -1.16 -3.07
N GLY A 94 5.75 -1.27 -3.92
CA GLY A 94 7.14 -1.34 -3.50
C GLY A 94 7.58 -2.68 -2.91
N ILE A 95 6.73 -3.72 -2.92
CA ILE A 95 7.03 -5.03 -2.31
C ILE A 95 6.76 -6.16 -3.30
N ALA A 96 7.81 -6.87 -3.71
CA ALA A 96 7.71 -8.06 -4.56
C ALA A 96 8.17 -9.30 -3.79
N GLY A 97 7.29 -10.28 -3.63
CA GLY A 97 7.61 -11.53 -2.95
C GLY A 97 8.01 -11.34 -1.48
N GLY A 98 7.48 -10.33 -0.79
CA GLY A 98 7.83 -10.00 0.59
C GLY A 98 9.14 -9.22 0.75
N ILE A 99 9.73 -8.73 -0.34
CA ILE A 99 10.98 -7.96 -0.36
C ILE A 99 10.75 -6.58 -0.96
N SER A 100 11.33 -5.52 -0.37
CA SER A 100 11.29 -4.17 -0.96
C SER A 100 11.97 -4.12 -2.33
N THR A 101 11.33 -3.48 -3.30
CA THR A 101 11.85 -3.28 -4.67
C THR A 101 12.65 -1.99 -4.82
N GLY A 102 12.54 -1.08 -3.85
CA GLY A 102 13.09 0.27 -3.89
C GLY A 102 12.17 1.31 -4.54
N GLN A 103 10.98 0.89 -4.98
CA GLN A 103 9.89 1.80 -5.33
C GLN A 103 9.19 2.29 -4.05
N PRO A 104 8.46 3.42 -4.10
CA PRO A 104 7.63 3.91 -2.99
C PRO A 104 6.57 2.91 -2.53
#